data_AF-A0A928NZN8-F1
#
_entry.id   AF-A0A928NZN8-F1
#
_cell.length_a   1.000
_cell.length_b   1.000
_cell.length_c   1.000
_cell.angle_alpha   90.00
_cell.angle_beta   90.00
_cell.angle_gamma   90.00
#
_symmetry.space_group_name_H-M   'P 1'
#
loop_
_entity.id
_entity.type
_entity.pdbx_description
1 polymer ?
#
loop_
_entity_poly.entity_id
_entity_poly.type
_entity_poly.pdbx_seq_one_letter_code
_entity_poly.pdbx_strand_id
1 'polypeptide(L)'
;MAKKQNNIEILWQDRKRFMGMPISFTKYKLSKDRLFMETGLISTKYEEIVLYRVLDISLKRNLWQKLFGVGTVTVKSSDSTCPVLEIKNIKASFDTKELLHSQVEEVKKDRRMRVSEIIGDDDSDGDGIPDLIDDND
;
A
#
# COMPACT_ATOMS: atom_id res chain seq x y z
N MET A 1 21.45 0.91 -24.36
CA MET A 1 20.05 1.27 -24.05
C MET A 1 19.99 1.69 -22.59
N ALA A 2 19.84 2.98 -22.33
CA ALA A 2 19.86 3.55 -20.98
C ALA A 2 18.61 3.10 -20.21
N LYS A 3 18.80 2.37 -19.10
CA LYS A 3 17.73 2.18 -18.11
C LYS A 3 17.43 3.56 -17.53
N LYS A 4 16.30 4.14 -17.93
CA LYS A 4 15.76 5.36 -17.34
C LYS A 4 15.60 5.11 -15.84
N GLN A 5 16.55 5.63 -15.07
CA GLN A 5 16.56 5.53 -13.62
C GLN A 5 15.52 6.54 -13.12
N ASN A 6 14.25 6.16 -13.22
CA ASN A 6 13.21 6.83 -12.46
C ASN A 6 13.64 6.65 -11.00
N ASN A 7 14.00 7.74 -10.34
CA ASN A 7 14.45 7.73 -8.96
C ASN A 7 13.23 7.46 -8.09
N ILE A 8 12.83 6.17 -7.99
CA ILE A 8 11.72 5.75 -7.16
C ILE A 8 12.16 5.96 -5.72
N GLU A 9 11.65 7.01 -5.10
CA GLU A 9 11.90 7.30 -3.70
C GLU A 9 11.29 6.19 -2.85
N ILE A 10 12.14 5.47 -2.13
CA ILE A 10 11.74 4.35 -1.27
C ILE A 10 11.59 4.92 0.13
N LEU A 11 10.35 4.96 0.62
CA LEU A 11 10.01 5.43 1.97
C LEU A 11 10.30 4.37 3.02
N TRP A 12 10.06 3.11 2.67
CA TRP A 12 10.29 1.99 3.57
C TRP A 12 10.68 0.73 2.80
N GLN A 13 11.54 -0.07 3.41
CA GLN A 13 11.94 -1.37 2.90
C GLN A 13 12.11 -2.36 4.04
N ASP A 14 11.64 -3.58 3.84
CA ASP A 14 11.90 -4.69 4.76
C ASP A 14 11.89 -6.02 4.01
N ARG A 15 12.34 -7.07 4.70
CA ARG A 15 12.44 -8.42 4.19
C ARG A 15 11.71 -9.35 5.14
N LYS A 16 10.95 -10.30 4.59
CA LYS A 16 10.28 -11.31 5.41
C LYS A 16 11.31 -12.07 6.23
N ARG A 17 11.04 -12.24 7.52
CA ARG A 17 11.87 -13.04 8.42
C ARG A 17 11.22 -14.39 8.69
N PHE A 18 12.02 -15.44 8.80
CA PHE A 18 11.57 -16.73 9.27
C PHE A 18 12.21 -16.99 10.63
N MET A 19 11.40 -17.16 11.68
CA MET A 19 11.89 -17.40 13.04
C MET A 19 12.92 -16.35 13.52
N GLY A 20 12.71 -15.08 13.15
CA GLY A 20 13.60 -13.95 13.49
C GLY A 20 14.78 -13.72 12.52
N MET A 21 15.13 -14.70 11.69
CA MET A 21 16.26 -14.61 10.74
C MET A 21 15.83 -14.16 9.34
N PRO A 22 16.61 -13.30 8.65
CA PRO A 22 16.27 -12.77 7.32
C PRO A 22 16.63 -13.72 6.17
N ILE A 23 16.22 -15.00 6.28
CA ILE A 23 16.60 -16.06 5.31
C ILE A 23 15.64 -16.10 4.11
N SER A 24 14.47 -15.45 4.19
CA SER A 24 13.50 -15.51 3.10
C SER A 24 13.96 -14.69 1.89
N PHE A 25 13.57 -15.02 0.67
CA PHE A 25 13.89 -14.20 -0.51
C PHE A 25 12.78 -13.18 -0.84
N THR A 26 11.88 -12.94 0.11
CA THR A 26 10.77 -12.01 -0.09
C THR A 26 11.15 -10.62 0.44
N LYS A 27 11.20 -9.64 -0.46
CA LYS A 27 11.48 -8.23 -0.15
C LYS A 27 10.22 -7.40 -0.39
N TYR A 28 10.00 -6.45 0.49
CA TYR A 28 8.93 -5.49 0.41
C TYR A 28 9.52 -4.09 0.34
N LYS A 29 8.97 -3.25 -0.54
CA LYS A 29 9.35 -1.85 -0.65
C LYS A 29 8.10 -1.01 -0.79
N LEU A 30 8.04 0.08 -0.03
CA LEU A 30 6.99 1.09 -0.12
C LEU A 30 7.62 2.34 -0.72
N SER A 31 7.01 2.82 -1.79
CA SER A 31 7.26 4.14 -2.37
C SER A 31 6.05 5.05 -2.11
N LYS A 32 6.13 6.31 -2.54
CA LYS A 32 5.07 7.32 -2.39
C LYS A 32 3.74 6.87 -3.00
N ASP A 33 3.79 6.23 -4.17
CA ASP A 33 2.57 5.89 -4.92
C ASP A 33 2.32 4.38 -5.02
N ARG A 34 3.32 3.55 -4.70
CA ARG A 34 3.30 2.12 -5.00
C ARG A 34 3.91 1.27 -3.89
N LEU A 35 3.29 0.12 -3.66
CA LEU A 35 3.82 -0.96 -2.85
C LEU A 35 4.37 -2.06 -3.76
N PHE A 36 5.60 -2.48 -3.52
CA PHE A 36 6.27 -3.52 -4.28
C PHE A 36 6.54 -4.75 -3.42
N MET A 37 6.33 -5.93 -4.02
CA MET A 37 6.72 -7.21 -3.45
C MET A 37 7.52 -8.01 -4.47
N GLU A 38 8.72 -8.40 -4.07
CA GLU A 38 9.60 -9.28 -4.82
C GLU A 38 9.65 -10.62 -4.08
N THR A 39 9.26 -11.72 -4.72
CA THR A 39 9.28 -13.06 -4.11
C THR A 39 9.90 -14.08 -5.06
N GLY A 40 10.90 -14.83 -4.59
CA GLY A 40 11.45 -15.94 -5.37
C GLY A 40 12.88 -16.31 -5.01
N LEU A 41 13.24 -17.58 -5.15
CA LEU A 41 14.61 -18.07 -5.01
C LEU A 41 15.25 -18.36 -6.38
N ILE A 42 14.55 -19.14 -7.22
CA ILE A 42 15.00 -19.53 -8.56
C ILE A 42 14.28 -18.69 -9.63
N SER A 43 12.95 -18.60 -9.53
CA SER A 43 12.12 -17.68 -10.32
C SER A 43 11.69 -16.52 -9.44
N THR A 44 11.96 -15.29 -9.88
CA THR A 44 11.62 -14.08 -9.13
C THR A 44 10.34 -13.47 -9.69
N LYS A 45 9.30 -13.42 -8.87
CA LYS A 45 8.03 -12.75 -9.17
C LYS A 45 8.08 -11.33 -8.60
N TYR A 46 7.76 -10.35 -9.44
CA TYR A 46 7.61 -8.96 -9.06
C TYR A 46 6.14 -8.59 -9.13
N GLU A 47 5.58 -8.18 -8.01
CA GLU A 47 4.20 -7.68 -7.90
C GLU A 47 4.25 -6.22 -7.44
N GLU A 48 3.41 -5.39 -8.05
CA GLU A 48 3.23 -3.99 -7.67
C GLU A 48 1.75 -3.69 -7.45
N ILE A 49 1.45 -2.93 -6.41
CA ILE A 49 0.10 -2.42 -6.12
C ILE A 49 0.21 -0.91 -6.01
N VAL A 50 -0.64 -0.21 -6.73
CA VAL A 50 -0.73 1.25 -6.62
C VAL A 50 -1.54 1.62 -5.38
N LEU A 51 -1.02 2.52 -4.55
CA LEU A 51 -1.61 2.87 -3.25
C LEU A 51 -3.04 3.42 -3.38
N TYR A 52 -3.37 4.14 -4.45
CA TYR A 52 -4.74 4.63 -4.67
C TYR A 52 -5.78 3.50 -4.82
N ARG A 53 -5.36 2.27 -5.17
CA ARG A 53 -6.26 1.10 -5.31
C ARG A 53 -6.40 0.31 -4.02
N VAL A 54 -5.71 0.71 -2.95
CA VAL A 54 -5.78 0.04 -1.66
C VAL A 54 -7.12 0.38 -1.01
N LEU A 55 -7.87 -0.66 -0.71
CA LEU A 55 -9.19 -0.57 -0.08
C LEU A 55 -9.08 -0.62 1.43
N ASP A 56 -8.28 -1.56 1.94
CA ASP A 56 -8.21 -1.87 3.36
C ASP A 56 -6.83 -2.41 3.73
N ILE A 57 -6.38 -2.10 4.94
CA ILE A 57 -5.10 -2.50 5.51
C ILE A 57 -5.35 -3.09 6.88
N SER A 58 -5.00 -4.36 7.06
CA SER A 58 -5.20 -5.08 8.31
C SER A 58 -3.89 -5.64 8.87
N LEU A 59 -3.79 -5.73 10.19
CA LEU A 59 -2.63 -6.30 10.89
C LEU A 59 -3.04 -7.58 11.61
N LYS A 60 -2.32 -8.67 11.33
CA LYS A 60 -2.48 -9.97 12.00
C LYS A 60 -1.21 -10.35 12.74
N ARG A 61 -1.36 -10.75 14.01
CA ARG A 61 -0.26 -11.20 14.88
C ARG A 61 -0.65 -12.46 15.66
N ASN A 62 -0.06 -13.59 15.30
CA ASN A 62 -0.22 -14.85 16.04
C ASN A 62 0.65 -14.85 17.32
N LEU A 63 0.40 -15.79 18.25
CA LEU A 63 1.11 -15.87 19.53
C LEU A 63 2.64 -15.92 19.37
N TRP A 64 3.14 -16.74 18.43
CA TRP A 64 4.56 -16.79 18.08
C TRP A 64 5.09 -15.48 17.51
N GLN A 65 4.32 -14.80 16.66
CA GLN A 65 4.72 -13.51 16.10
C GLN A 65 4.80 -12.43 17.18
N LYS A 66 3.90 -12.47 18.17
CA LYS A 66 3.98 -11.61 19.36
C LYS A 66 5.26 -11.88 20.15
N LEU A 67 5.60 -13.15 20.39
CA LEU A 67 6.83 -13.54 21.10
C LEU A 67 8.10 -13.10 20.38
N PHE A 68 8.14 -13.20 19.04
CA PHE A 68 9.28 -12.78 18.22
C PHE A 68 9.25 -11.29 17.82
N GLY A 69 8.28 -10.51 18.29
CA GLY A 69 8.17 -9.08 17.95
C GLY A 69 7.91 -8.79 16.46
N VAL A 70 7.30 -9.74 15.74
CA VAL A 70 6.95 -9.60 14.33
C VAL A 70 5.43 -9.57 14.12
N GLY A 71 5.00 -9.26 12.90
CA GLY A 71 3.59 -9.34 12.49
C GLY A 71 3.43 -9.44 10.98
N THR A 72 2.19 -9.68 10.54
CA THR A 72 1.82 -9.74 9.13
C THR A 72 0.83 -8.63 8.81
N VAL A 73 1.16 -7.76 7.86
CA VAL A 73 0.25 -6.72 7.35
C VAL A 73 -0.38 -7.21 6.06
N THR A 74 -1.70 -7.20 5.97
CA THR A 74 -2.45 -7.62 4.80
C THR A 74 -3.09 -6.40 4.15
N VAL A 75 -2.73 -6.16 2.90
CA VAL A 75 -3.21 -5.07 2.06
C VAL A 75 -4.21 -5.64 1.07
N LYS A 76 -5.45 -5.16 1.10
CA LYS A 76 -6.47 -5.51 0.11
C LYS A 76 -6.53 -4.41 -0.94
N SER A 77 -6.54 -4.81 -2.20
CA SER A 77 -6.63 -3.89 -3.33
C SER A 77 -7.80 -4.25 -4.23
N SER A 78 -8.32 -3.26 -4.95
CA SER A 78 -9.33 -3.45 -5.99
C SER A 78 -8.76 -4.03 -7.28
N ASP A 79 -7.46 -4.32 -7.33
CA ASP A 79 -6.79 -4.75 -8.55
C ASP A 79 -7.08 -6.23 -8.88
N SER A 80 -7.47 -6.49 -10.12
CA SER A 80 -7.84 -7.85 -10.57
C SER A 80 -6.67 -8.82 -10.58
N THR A 81 -5.44 -8.34 -10.75
CA THR A 81 -4.25 -9.21 -10.80
C THR A 81 -3.69 -9.56 -9.43
N CYS A 82 -3.82 -8.66 -8.45
CA CYS A 82 -3.30 -8.84 -7.09
C CYS A 82 -4.29 -8.30 -6.04
N PRO A 83 -5.39 -9.01 -5.77
CA PRO A 83 -6.45 -8.51 -4.89
C PRO A 83 -6.03 -8.44 -3.41
N VAL A 84 -5.09 -9.29 -2.99
CA VAL A 84 -4.60 -9.34 -1.61
C VAL A 84 -3.09 -9.54 -1.60
N LEU A 85 -2.37 -8.64 -0.93
CA LEU A 85 -0.93 -8.72 -0.71
C LEU A 85 -0.63 -8.84 0.78
N GLU A 86 0.11 -9.88 1.15
CA GLU A 86 0.49 -10.15 2.54
C GLU A 86 1.98 -9.86 2.78
N ILE A 87 2.24 -8.83 3.58
CA ILE A 87 3.57 -8.47 4.07
C ILE A 87 3.84 -9.29 5.35
N LYS A 88 4.52 -10.44 5.21
CA LYS A 88 4.65 -11.45 6.28
C LYS A 88 5.88 -11.24 7.14
N ASN A 89 5.70 -11.42 8.45
CA ASN A 89 6.77 -11.47 9.45
C ASN A 89 7.73 -10.27 9.40
N ILE A 90 7.18 -9.07 9.36
CA ILE A 90 7.93 -7.82 9.47
C ILE A 90 8.09 -7.40 10.93
N LYS A 91 9.21 -6.74 11.24
CA LYS A 91 9.37 -6.08 12.54
C LYS A 91 8.54 -4.80 12.57
N ALA A 92 8.23 -4.31 13.78
CA ALA A 92 7.50 -3.06 13.95
C ALA A 92 6.22 -3.01 13.07
N SER A 93 5.50 -4.13 13.00
CA SER A 93 4.39 -4.32 12.05
C SER A 93 3.25 -3.32 12.23
N PHE A 94 3.13 -2.74 13.44
CA PHE A 94 2.19 -1.67 13.73
C PHE A 94 2.61 -0.36 13.07
N ASP A 95 3.86 0.07 13.27
CA ASP A 95 4.41 1.29 12.68
C ASP A 95 4.40 1.23 11.15
N THR A 96 4.75 0.08 10.57
CA THR A 96 4.66 -0.13 9.11
C THR A 96 3.22 -0.06 8.61
N LYS A 97 2.25 -0.61 9.36
CA LYS A 97 0.83 -0.50 9.01
C LYS A 97 0.38 0.96 9.04
N GLU A 98 0.81 1.72 10.04
CA GLU A 98 0.44 3.12 10.20
C GLU A 98 1.07 4.00 9.11
N LEU A 99 2.34 3.75 8.79
CA LEU A 99 3.03 4.38 7.67
C LEU A 99 2.30 4.13 6.35
N LEU A 100 1.94 2.88 6.09
CA LEU A 100 1.24 2.51 4.86
C LEU A 100 -0.15 3.15 4.80
N HIS A 101 -0.86 3.19 5.92
CA HIS A 101 -2.16 3.86 6.03
C HIS A 101 -2.03 5.36 5.73
N SER A 102 -1.09 6.05 6.36
CA SER A 102 -0.86 7.47 6.12
C SER A 102 -0.54 7.77 4.66
N GLN A 103 0.28 6.93 4.01
CA GLN A 103 0.63 7.11 2.59
C GLN A 103 -0.55 6.85 1.65
N VAL A 104 -1.38 5.85 1.94
CA VAL A 104 -2.60 5.61 1.17
C VAL A 104 -3.57 6.78 1.25
N GLU A 105 -3.75 7.36 2.44
CA GLU A 105 -4.64 8.52 2.62
C GLU A 105 -4.08 9.78 1.94
N GLU A 106 -2.76 10.00 1.98
CA GLU A 106 -2.11 11.10 1.27
C GLU A 106 -2.33 11.02 -0.25
N VAL A 107 -2.13 9.83 -0.84
CA VAL A 107 -2.34 9.59 -2.28
C VAL A 107 -3.81 9.75 -2.67
N LYS A 108 -4.75 9.28 -1.84
CA LYS A 108 -6.19 9.48 -2.08
C LYS A 108 -6.57 10.95 -2.03
N LYS A 109 -6.05 11.69 -1.04
CA LYS A 109 -6.28 13.13 -0.89
C LYS A 109 -5.75 13.91 -2.09
N ASP A 110 -4.52 13.66 -2.52
CA ASP A 110 -3.93 14.32 -3.70
C ASP A 110 -4.77 14.05 -4.95
N ARG A 111 -5.24 12.80 -5.14
CA ARG A 111 -6.13 12.48 -6.25
C ARG A 111 -7.47 13.22 -6.18
N ARG A 112 -8.05 13.35 -4.98
CA ARG A 112 -9.31 14.08 -4.77
C ARG A 112 -9.16 15.56 -5.10
N MET A 113 -8.10 16.20 -4.60
CA MET A 113 -7.81 17.61 -4.90
C MET A 113 -7.68 17.85 -6.42
N ARG A 114 -7.00 16.97 -7.14
CA ARG A 114 -6.86 17.08 -8.61
C ARG A 114 -8.18 16.93 -9.36
N VAL A 115 -9.14 16.17 -8.84
CA VAL A 115 -10.46 16.01 -9.47
C VAL A 115 -11.31 17.26 -9.23
N SER A 116 -11.31 17.79 -8.01
CA SER A 116 -11.96 19.04 -7.61
C SER A 116 -11.51 20.23 -8.47
N GLU A 117 -10.21 20.37 -8.72
CA GLU A 117 -9.64 21.41 -9.60
C GLU A 117 -10.13 21.34 -11.06
N ILE A 118 -10.49 20.14 -11.54
CA ILE A 118 -10.94 19.91 -12.92
C ILE A 118 -12.45 20.10 -13.05
N ILE A 119 -13.22 19.77 -12.00
CA ILE A 119 -14.68 19.77 -12.04
C ILE A 119 -15.28 21.11 -11.60
N GLY A 120 -14.55 21.94 -10.84
CA GLY A 120 -15.12 23.17 -10.29
C GLY A 120 -16.17 22.83 -9.25
N ASP A 121 -15.72 22.50 -8.04
CA ASP A 121 -16.56 21.96 -6.97
C ASP A 121 -17.66 22.92 -6.50
N ASP A 122 -18.89 22.44 -6.60
CA ASP A 122 -19.94 22.64 -5.59
C ASP A 122 -20.13 21.31 -4.82
N ASP A 123 -19.03 20.75 -4.27
CA ASP A 123 -19.05 19.62 -3.31
C ASP A 123 -19.24 20.22 -1.91
N SER A 124 -20.50 20.39 -1.51
CA SER A 124 -20.86 21.12 -0.28
C SER A 124 -20.66 20.30 0.99
N ASP A 125 -20.65 18.96 0.92
CA ASP A 125 -20.56 18.08 2.09
C ASP A 125 -19.19 17.42 2.28
N GLY A 126 -18.34 17.48 1.26
CA GLY A 126 -16.97 17.02 1.35
C GLY A 126 -16.84 15.50 1.38
N ASP A 127 -17.76 14.72 0.81
CA ASP A 127 -17.64 13.27 0.71
C ASP A 127 -16.78 12.79 -0.49
N GLY A 128 -16.50 13.67 -1.46
CA GLY A 128 -15.65 13.39 -2.63
C GLY A 128 -16.37 12.73 -3.80
N ILE A 129 -17.69 12.79 -3.79
CA ILE A 129 -18.58 12.49 -4.90
C ILE A 129 -19.15 13.85 -5.34
N PRO A 130 -19.12 14.22 -6.62
CA PRO A 130 -19.83 15.42 -7.06
C PRO A 130 -21.30 15.28 -6.68
N ASP A 131 -21.84 16.24 -5.93
CA ASP A 131 -23.27 16.36 -5.68
C ASP A 131 -23.93 16.39 -7.07
N LEU A 132 -24.68 15.33 -7.39
CA LEU A 132 -25.53 15.35 -8.56
C LEU A 132 -26.56 16.45 -8.27
N ILE A 133 -26.49 17.57 -9.00
CA ILE A 133 -27.56 18.55 -9.01
C ILE A 133 -28.82 17.76 -9.40
N ASP A 134 -29.70 17.52 -8.44
CA ASP A 134 -31.02 16.95 -8.67
C ASP A 134 -31.82 18.05 -9.36
N ASP A 135 -31.71 18.12 -10.69
CA ASP A 135 -32.52 18.98 -11.55
C ASP A 135 -33.99 18.51 -11.49
N ASN A 136 -34.64 18.71 -10.34
CA ASN A 136 -36.08 18.60 -10.15
C ASN A 136 -36.61 19.94 -9.63
N ASP A 137 -36.72 20.90 -10.55
CA ASP A 137 -37.72 21.99 -10.48
C ASP A 137 -38.15 22.39 -11.90
#